data_AF-A0A6G6K4V2-F1
#
_entry.id   AF-A0A6G6K4V2-F1
#
_cell.length_a   1.000
_cell.length_b   1.000
_cell.length_c   1.000
_cell.angle_alpha   90.00
_cell.angle_beta   90.00
_cell.angle_gamma   90.00
#
_symmetry.space_group_name_H-M   'P 1'
#
loop_
_entity.id
_entity.type
_entity.pdbx_description
1 polymer ?
#
loop_
_entity_poly.entity_id
_entity_poly.type
_entity_poly.pdbx_seq_one_letter_code
_entity_poly.pdbx_strand_id
1 'polypeptide(L)'
;MTQDALTKQLGTLADAVRADPRWQQDDLSVEVLCMLLYGFALMTGRSVMFLDVEDIDAAVLRCLTDHVGAAAKWSGGLVAEASASAMNQAHHRAHHALIGVGHSYIGADNLKPVVDNIFTNIAYTRRYLEGNV
;
A
#
# COMPACT_ATOMS: atom_id res chain seq x y z
N MET A 1 3.75 -20.79 -1.16
CA MET A 1 3.15 -19.75 -0.29
C MET A 1 1.89 -19.25 -0.99
N THR A 2 0.82 -18.91 -0.27
CA THR A 2 -0.51 -18.66 -0.86
C THR A 2 -0.93 -17.19 -0.76
N GLN A 3 -1.88 -16.77 -1.61
CA GLN A 3 -2.55 -15.47 -1.54
C GLN A 3 -3.03 -15.12 -0.12
N ASP A 4 -3.57 -16.09 0.63
CA ASP A 4 -4.05 -15.87 1.99
C ASP A 4 -2.94 -15.49 2.97
N ALA A 5 -1.73 -16.04 2.79
CA ALA A 5 -0.57 -15.67 3.61
C ALA A 5 -0.14 -14.22 3.34
N LEU A 6 -0.18 -13.79 2.08
CA LEU A 6 0.09 -12.40 1.71
C LEU A 6 -0.98 -11.49 2.30
N THR A 7 -2.26 -11.85 2.12
CA THR A 7 -3.41 -11.10 2.68
C THR A 7 -3.27 -10.91 4.18
N LYS A 8 -2.89 -11.97 4.92
CA LYS A 8 -2.66 -11.89 6.37
C LYS A 8 -1.52 -10.95 6.73
N GLN A 9 -0.43 -10.96 5.97
CA GLN A 9 0.72 -10.09 6.20
C GLN A 9 0.34 -8.61 5.94
N LEU A 10 -0.38 -8.34 4.85
CA LEU A 10 -0.90 -7.01 4.54
C LEU A 10 -1.88 -6.53 5.60
N GLY A 11 -2.81 -7.38 6.04
CA GLY A 11 -3.77 -7.07 7.09
C GLY A 11 -3.08 -6.71 8.41
N THR A 12 -2.05 -7.46 8.80
CA THR A 12 -1.26 -7.16 10.01
C THR A 12 -0.61 -5.77 9.94
N LEU A 13 -0.06 -5.40 8.77
CA LEU A 13 0.52 -4.07 8.56
C LEU A 13 -0.56 -2.97 8.54
N ALA A 14 -1.68 -3.19 7.85
CA ALA A 14 -2.78 -2.24 7.80
C ALA A 14 -3.40 -1.99 9.18
N ASP A 15 -3.59 -3.05 9.98
CA ASP A 15 -4.09 -2.95 11.36
C ASP A 15 -3.13 -2.15 12.24
N ALA A 16 -1.81 -2.36 12.10
CA ALA A 16 -0.80 -1.59 12.81
C ALA A 16 -0.82 -0.10 12.44
N VAL A 17 -1.02 0.22 11.16
CA VAL A 17 -1.20 1.61 10.69
C VAL A 17 -2.46 2.22 11.29
N ARG A 18 -3.60 1.52 11.23
CA ARG A 18 -4.87 2.03 11.77
C ARG A 18 -4.89 2.23 13.27
N ALA A 19 -4.15 1.40 14.00
CA ALA A 19 -4.02 1.50 15.45
C ALA A 19 -3.10 2.67 15.88
N ASP A 20 -2.31 3.23 14.97
CA ASP A 20 -1.40 4.33 15.27
C ASP A 20 -2.18 5.67 15.40
N PRO A 21 -1.92 6.47 16.45
CA PRO A 21 -2.61 7.75 16.66
C PRO A 21 -2.47 8.78 15.52
N ARG A 22 -1.49 8.61 14.63
CA ARG A 22 -1.30 9.48 13.46
C ARG A 22 -2.29 9.19 12.34
N TRP A 23 -3.00 8.05 12.39
CA TRP A 23 -3.94 7.64 11.35
C TRP A 23 -5.13 8.58 11.22
N GLN A 24 -5.42 8.96 9.97
CA GLN A 24 -6.62 9.69 9.60
C GLN A 24 -7.33 8.90 8.52
N GLN A 25 -8.63 8.66 8.68
CA GLN A 25 -9.43 7.92 7.71
C GLN A 25 -9.97 8.87 6.64
N ASP A 26 -9.05 9.53 5.92
CA ASP A 26 -9.33 10.37 4.76
C ASP A 26 -8.79 9.73 3.47
N ASP A 27 -9.28 10.21 2.33
CA ASP A 27 -8.96 9.64 1.02
C ASP A 27 -7.44 9.64 0.75
N LEU A 28 -6.73 10.72 1.13
CA LEU A 28 -5.29 10.85 0.95
C LEU A 28 -4.51 9.78 1.72
N SER A 29 -4.86 9.57 3.00
CA SER A 29 -4.16 8.62 3.86
C SER A 29 -4.36 7.20 3.37
N VAL A 30 -5.56 6.87 2.89
CA VAL A 30 -5.86 5.55 2.31
C VAL A 30 -5.21 5.37 0.93
N GLU A 31 -5.16 6.42 0.11
CA GLU A 31 -4.45 6.42 -1.18
C GLU A 31 -2.96 6.14 -1.00
N VAL A 32 -2.28 6.90 -0.13
CA VAL A 32 -0.85 6.71 0.16
C VAL A 32 -0.59 5.33 0.74
N LEU A 33 -1.43 4.88 1.69
CA LEU A 33 -1.34 3.54 2.26
C LEU A 33 -1.48 2.47 1.17
N CYS A 34 -2.44 2.60 0.25
CA CYS A 34 -2.62 1.66 -0.85
C CYS A 34 -1.37 1.55 -1.72
N MET A 35 -0.78 2.67 -2.15
CA MET A 35 0.39 2.65 -3.02
C MET A 35 1.60 1.96 -2.36
N LEU A 36 1.83 2.23 -1.07
CA LEU A 36 2.89 1.60 -0.30
C LEU A 36 2.63 0.11 -0.05
N LEU A 37 1.40 -0.25 0.35
CA LEU A 37 0.99 -1.65 0.51
C LEU A 37 1.10 -2.42 -0.80
N TYR A 38 0.72 -1.80 -1.91
CA TYR A 38 0.81 -2.42 -3.23
C TYR A 38 2.26 -2.72 -3.60
N GLY A 39 3.18 -1.76 -3.41
CA GLY A 39 4.61 -2.02 -3.61
C GLY A 39 5.13 -3.15 -2.73
N PHE A 40 4.85 -3.10 -1.42
CA PHE A 40 5.26 -4.16 -0.51
C PHE A 40 4.70 -5.53 -0.92
N ALA A 41 3.42 -5.58 -1.31
CA ALA A 41 2.73 -6.78 -1.77
C ALA A 41 3.29 -7.31 -3.09
N LEU A 42 3.57 -6.42 -4.05
CA LEU A 42 4.09 -6.78 -5.35
C LEU A 42 5.47 -7.41 -5.23
N MET A 43 6.37 -6.79 -4.47
CA MET A 43 7.73 -7.31 -4.30
C MET A 43 7.74 -8.61 -3.49
N THR A 44 6.98 -8.70 -2.40
CA THR A 44 6.89 -9.93 -1.59
C THR A 44 6.18 -11.04 -2.37
N GLY A 45 5.05 -10.73 -2.99
CA GLY A 45 4.24 -11.66 -3.76
C GLY A 45 4.99 -12.26 -4.95
N ARG A 46 5.63 -11.41 -5.78
CA ARG A 46 6.37 -11.88 -6.95
C ARG A 46 7.69 -12.57 -6.58
N SER A 47 8.48 -11.97 -5.70
CA SER A 47 9.88 -12.39 -5.49
C SER A 47 10.06 -13.45 -4.41
N VAL A 48 9.16 -13.52 -3.42
CA VAL A 48 9.25 -14.48 -2.30
C VAL A 48 8.19 -15.57 -2.44
N MET A 49 6.99 -15.20 -2.87
CA MET A 49 5.84 -16.12 -2.87
C MET A 49 5.51 -16.70 -4.25
N PHE A 50 6.10 -16.17 -5.32
CA PHE A 50 5.87 -16.54 -6.73
C PHE A 50 4.38 -16.48 -7.13
N LEU A 51 3.64 -15.51 -6.61
CA LEU A 51 2.24 -15.27 -6.94
C LEU A 51 2.11 -14.48 -8.24
N ASP A 52 0.96 -14.61 -8.91
CA ASP A 52 0.62 -13.77 -10.05
C ASP A 52 0.06 -12.41 -9.60
N VAL A 53 0.05 -11.45 -10.52
CA VAL A 53 -0.36 -10.06 -10.21
C VAL A 53 -1.83 -10.04 -9.78
N GLU A 54 -2.66 -10.88 -10.36
CA GLU A 54 -4.08 -11.00 -10.02
C GLU A 54 -4.29 -11.43 -8.55
N ASP A 55 -3.48 -12.36 -8.05
CA ASP A 55 -3.53 -12.79 -6.65
C ASP A 55 -3.08 -11.68 -5.71
N ILE A 56 -2.06 -10.91 -6.13
CA ILE A 56 -1.52 -9.77 -5.37
C ILE A 56 -2.56 -8.65 -5.32
N ASP A 57 -3.15 -8.28 -6.46
CA ASP A 57 -4.21 -7.28 -6.57
C ASP A 57 -5.40 -7.67 -5.68
N ALA A 58 -5.81 -8.94 -5.71
CA ALA A 58 -6.87 -9.45 -4.86
C ALA A 58 -6.52 -9.41 -3.37
N ALA A 59 -5.28 -9.70 -2.98
CA ALA A 59 -4.82 -9.60 -1.59
C ALA A 59 -4.82 -8.15 -1.09
N VAL A 60 -4.35 -7.19 -1.91
CA VAL A 60 -4.38 -5.77 -1.57
C VAL A 60 -5.82 -5.26 -1.49
N LEU A 61 -6.68 -5.64 -2.42
CA LEU A 61 -8.10 -5.28 -2.40
C LEU A 61 -8.78 -5.76 -1.11
N ARG A 62 -8.61 -7.03 -0.74
CA ARG A 62 -9.13 -7.58 0.52
C ARG A 62 -8.59 -6.82 1.73
N CYS A 63 -7.31 -6.47 1.73
CA CYS A 63 -6.72 -5.68 2.81
C CYS A 63 -7.41 -4.30 2.94
N LEU A 64 -7.63 -3.60 1.84
CA LEU A 64 -8.31 -2.29 1.85
C LEU A 64 -9.76 -2.39 2.32
N THR A 65 -10.49 -3.42 1.89
CA THR A 65 -11.90 -3.57 2.28
C THR A 65 -12.05 -4.04 3.72
N ASP A 66 -11.30 -5.06 4.11
CA ASP A 66 -11.56 -5.81 5.34
C ASP A 66 -10.79 -5.21 6.52
N HIS A 67 -9.55 -4.77 6.27
CA HIS A 67 -8.69 -4.19 7.30
C HIS A 67 -8.72 -2.67 7.31
N VAL A 68 -8.80 -1.99 6.16
CA VAL A 68 -8.89 -0.51 6.15
C VAL A 68 -10.33 -0.01 6.30
N GLY A 69 -11.31 -0.80 5.86
CA GLY A 69 -12.73 -0.41 5.88
C GLY A 69 -13.07 0.57 4.75
N ALA A 70 -12.29 0.56 3.66
CA ALA A 70 -12.54 1.38 2.47
C ALA A 70 -13.64 0.75 1.60
N ALA A 71 -14.42 1.58 0.90
CA ALA A 71 -15.53 1.10 0.08
C ALA A 71 -15.03 0.27 -1.11
N ALA A 72 -15.56 -0.96 -1.27
CA ALA A 72 -15.08 -1.93 -2.24
C ALA A 72 -14.93 -1.42 -3.69
N LYS A 73 -15.91 -0.63 -4.18
CA LYS A 73 -15.83 -0.06 -5.54
C LYS A 73 -14.66 0.92 -5.69
N TRP A 74 -14.43 1.75 -4.68
CA TRP A 74 -13.34 2.72 -4.68
C TRP A 74 -11.99 2.03 -4.50
N SER A 75 -11.88 1.08 -3.56
CA SER A 75 -10.69 0.25 -3.37
C SER A 75 -10.31 -0.52 -4.64
N GLY A 76 -11.28 -1.06 -5.37
CA GLY A 76 -11.02 -1.74 -6.64
C GLY A 76 -10.42 -0.81 -7.70
N GLY A 77 -10.92 0.43 -7.81
CA GLY A 77 -10.35 1.44 -8.69
C GLY A 77 -8.93 1.85 -8.26
N LEU A 78 -8.70 1.98 -6.95
CA LEU A 78 -7.41 2.37 -6.40
C LEU A 78 -6.34 1.28 -6.59
N VAL A 79 -6.69 0.00 -6.46
CA VAL A 79 -5.79 -1.13 -6.76
C VAL A 79 -5.46 -1.18 -8.25
N ALA A 80 -6.44 -0.97 -9.13
CA ALA A 80 -6.18 -0.92 -10.57
C ALA A 80 -5.23 0.24 -10.93
N GLU A 81 -5.40 1.41 -10.29
CA GLU A 81 -4.49 2.55 -10.45
C GLU A 81 -3.08 2.24 -9.95
N ALA A 82 -2.96 1.58 -8.79
CA ALA A 82 -1.67 1.15 -8.25
C ALA A 82 -0.96 0.16 -9.18
N SER A 83 -1.70 -0.81 -9.73
CA SER A 83 -1.19 -1.81 -10.69
C SER A 83 -0.67 -1.15 -11.96
N ALA A 84 -1.46 -0.25 -12.56
CA ALA A 84 -1.04 0.52 -13.74
C ALA A 84 0.21 1.38 -13.46
N SER A 85 0.22 2.05 -12.30
CA SER A 85 1.35 2.89 -11.86
C SER A 85 2.61 2.08 -11.59
N ALA A 86 2.51 0.87 -11.05
CA ALA A 86 3.66 0.01 -10.79
C ALA A 86 4.38 -0.40 -12.09
N MET A 87 3.62 -0.65 -13.16
CA MET A 87 4.16 -1.11 -14.45
C MET A 87 4.62 0.02 -15.36
N ASN A 88 4.15 1.25 -15.13
CA ASN A 88 4.46 2.39 -15.98
C ASN A 88 4.63 3.68 -15.16
N GLN A 89 5.86 4.10 -14.92
CA GLN A 89 6.16 5.34 -14.22
C GLN A 89 5.53 6.59 -14.89
N ALA A 90 5.35 6.58 -16.22
CA ALA A 90 4.74 7.70 -16.93
C ALA A 90 3.21 7.79 -16.73
N HIS A 91 2.56 6.71 -16.26
CA HIS A 91 1.14 6.69 -15.92
C HIS A 91 0.85 7.63 -14.74
N HIS A 92 1.58 7.45 -13.63
CA HIS A 92 1.47 8.33 -12.47
C HIS A 92 2.78 8.35 -11.65
N ARG A 93 3.61 9.38 -11.85
CA ARG A 93 4.96 9.43 -11.24
C ARG A 93 4.97 9.40 -9.71
N ALA A 94 4.04 10.11 -9.07
CA ALA A 94 4.00 10.16 -7.61
C ALA A 94 3.60 8.81 -6.98
N HIS A 95 2.54 8.17 -7.48
CA HIS A 95 2.16 6.80 -7.10
C HIS A 95 3.27 5.80 -7.38
N HIS A 96 3.92 5.86 -8.54
CA HIS A 96 5.06 5.01 -8.85
C HIS A 96 6.19 5.15 -7.81
N ALA A 97 6.47 6.38 -7.36
CA ALA A 97 7.47 6.61 -6.31
C ALA A 97 7.04 5.99 -4.96
N LEU A 98 5.78 6.15 -4.55
CA LEU A 98 5.24 5.53 -3.33
C LEU A 98 5.28 4.00 -3.40
N ILE A 99 4.94 3.42 -4.54
CA ILE A 99 5.07 1.97 -4.80
C ILE A 99 6.53 1.53 -4.66
N GLY A 100 7.47 2.31 -5.21
CA GLY A 100 8.91 2.08 -5.06
C GLY A 100 9.39 2.09 -3.61
N VAL A 101 8.82 2.97 -2.76
CA VAL A 101 9.09 2.95 -1.32
C VAL A 101 8.56 1.66 -0.69
N GLY A 102 7.37 1.21 -1.07
CA GLY A 102 6.80 -0.08 -0.64
C GLY A 102 7.72 -1.27 -0.98
N HIS A 103 8.30 -1.29 -2.19
CA HIS A 103 9.26 -2.31 -2.61
C HIS A 103 10.46 -2.44 -1.67
N SER A 104 10.93 -1.33 -1.08
CA SER A 104 12.14 -1.30 -0.24
C SER A 104 12.01 -2.09 1.07
N TYR A 105 10.78 -2.46 1.45
CA TYR A 105 10.48 -3.19 2.68
C TYR A 105 10.25 -4.69 2.47
N ILE A 106 10.59 -5.25 1.31
CA ILE A 106 10.57 -6.70 1.10
C ILE A 106 11.34 -7.44 2.20
N GLY A 107 10.71 -8.47 2.77
CA GLY A 107 11.35 -9.31 3.79
C GLY A 107 11.60 -8.59 5.12
N ALA A 108 10.95 -7.45 5.38
CA ALA A 108 11.06 -6.78 6.67
C ALA A 108 10.49 -7.66 7.80
N ASP A 109 11.37 -8.09 8.70
CA ASP A 109 10.99 -8.86 9.91
C ASP A 109 10.31 -7.98 10.98
N ASN A 110 10.55 -6.67 10.92
CA ASN A 110 9.95 -5.68 11.82
C ASN A 110 9.10 -4.72 10.99
N LEU A 111 7.81 -4.63 11.31
CA LEU A 111 6.85 -3.76 10.61
C LEU A 111 6.90 -2.30 11.09
N LYS A 112 7.52 -2.01 12.24
CA LYS A 112 7.57 -0.64 12.80
C LYS A 112 8.20 0.39 11.83
N PRO A 113 9.35 0.12 11.18
CA PRO A 113 9.92 1.04 10.20
C PRO A 113 9.01 1.25 8.97
N VAL A 114 8.23 0.23 8.60
CA VAL A 114 7.27 0.33 7.49
C VAL A 114 6.14 1.27 7.87
N VAL A 115 5.56 1.11 9.07
CA VAL A 115 4.51 1.97 9.61
C VAL A 115 4.98 3.42 9.72
N ASP A 116 6.16 3.65 10.30
CA ASP A 116 6.71 5.01 10.44
C ASP A 116 6.94 5.69 9.08
N ASN A 117 7.35 4.92 8.07
CA ASN A 117 7.54 5.43 6.73
C ASN A 117 6.22 5.74 6.01
N ILE A 118 5.16 4.95 6.24
CA ILE A 118 3.81 5.26 5.76
C ILE A 118 3.37 6.64 6.25
N PHE A 119 3.52 6.91 7.55
CA PHE A 119 3.16 8.22 8.11
C PHE A 119 4.06 9.36 7.61
N THR A 120 5.34 9.08 7.39
CA THR A 120 6.25 10.06 6.78
C THR A 120 5.77 10.47 5.39
N ASN A 121 5.35 9.51 4.56
CA ASN A 121 4.84 9.78 3.22
C ASN A 121 3.46 10.45 3.23
N ILE A 122 2.56 10.08 4.15
CA ILE A 122 1.27 10.78 4.30
C ILE A 122 1.50 12.26 4.63
N ALA A 123 2.38 12.55 5.61
CA ALA A 123 2.68 13.92 6.01
C ALA A 123 3.36 14.71 4.88
N TYR A 124 4.29 14.09 4.16
CA TYR A 124 4.95 14.71 3.02
C TYR A 124 3.96 15.06 1.90
N THR A 125 3.14 14.09 1.47
CA THR A 125 2.16 14.30 0.39
C THR A 125 1.14 15.37 0.77
N ARG A 126 0.68 15.37 2.03
CA ARG A 126 -0.21 16.42 2.53
C ARG A 126 0.41 17.81 2.41
N ARG A 127 1.64 18.00 2.90
CA ARG A 127 2.35 19.29 2.79
C ARG A 127 2.57 19.71 1.34
N TYR A 128 2.87 18.77 0.46
CA TYR A 128 3.04 19.04 -0.96
C TYR A 128 1.75 19.58 -1.59
N LEU A 129 0.60 18.96 -1.30
CA LEU A 129 -0.71 19.41 -1.80
C LEU A 129 -1.13 20.77 -1.22
N GLU A 130 -0.68 21.10 -0.03
CA GLU A 130 -0.90 22.42 0.61
C GLU A 130 0.07 23.51 0.10
N GLY A 131 1.04 23.19 -0.76
CA GLY A 131 2.04 24.13 -1.27
C GLY A 131 3.16 24.48 -0.28
N ASN A 132 3.37 23.64 0.74
CA ASN A 132 4.29 23.86 1.86
C ASN A 132 5.65 23.14 1.69
N VAL A 133 6.10 22.93 0.45
CA VAL A 133 7.33 22.18 0.09
C VAL A 133 8.13 22.94 -0.95
#